data_AF-A0A2H3D610-F1
#
_entry.id   AF-A0A2H3D610-F1
#
_cell.length_a   1.000
_cell.length_b   1.000
_cell.length_c   1.000
_cell.angle_alpha   90.00
_cell.angle_beta   90.00
_cell.angle_gamma   90.00
#
_symmetry.space_group_name_H-M   'P 1'
#
loop_
_entity.id
_entity.type
_entity.pdbx_description
1 polymer ?
#
loop_
_entity_poly.entity_id
_entity_poly.type
_entity_poly.pdbx_seq_one_letter_code
_entity_poly.pdbx_strand_id
1 'polypeptide(L)'
;MNGRARRFTEVRDYLVTVLEKAKRAQFLDEQAQQPISRTGDPWETGVNQIEKYDNELCKGWKEHIDTLLVFTGLFTAAVTAFTVESYRWLQPNPSDISVQLLLQISYQLSDPNTTVQANGVADFSSSHTSRRINVFWFLSLALSLMTVVIGILCKQWLREYQKDPSLPYREALALRQLRYESFEAWRVRDILATLPLLLQVALVLFLSGIMDLLWSLDSVVAAIVTSFIVLGFLVVVATTVLPCLVHLRNGGRLPCAYRSPQSWAFLQATLFLLHGFKKQHVRGDWLSIET
;
A
#
# COMPACT_ATOMS: atom_id res chain seq x y z
N MET A 1 -3.32 31.04 36.32
CA MET A 1 -2.01 30.39 36.62
C MET A 1 -1.58 29.29 35.62
N ASN A 2 -2.29 29.03 34.51
CA ASN A 2 -2.00 27.89 33.60
C ASN A 2 -1.04 28.17 32.41
N GLY A 3 -0.77 29.42 32.07
CA GLY A 3 0.03 29.75 30.87
C GLY A 3 1.54 29.59 31.04
N ARG A 4 2.05 29.74 32.28
CA ARG A 4 3.49 29.63 32.57
C ARG A 4 3.92 28.16 32.67
N ALA A 5 3.09 27.30 33.25
CA ALA A 5 3.34 25.86 33.33
C ALA A 5 3.38 25.20 31.93
N ARG A 6 2.47 25.57 31.01
CA ARG A 6 2.47 25.07 29.62
C ARG A 6 3.72 25.48 28.84
N ARG A 7 4.18 26.72 29.00
CA ARG A 7 5.41 27.19 28.34
C ARG A 7 6.65 26.46 28.84
N PHE A 8 6.70 26.12 30.13
CA PHE A 8 7.78 25.32 30.69
C PHE A 8 7.78 23.86 30.18
N THR A 9 6.61 23.25 29.97
CA THR A 9 6.53 21.90 29.41
C THR A 9 6.94 21.86 27.94
N GLU A 10 6.55 22.84 27.13
CA GLU A 10 6.96 22.91 25.71
C GLU A 10 8.47 23.12 25.54
N VAL A 11 9.06 24.00 26.35
CA VAL A 11 10.52 24.23 26.31
C VAL A 11 11.28 23.00 26.78
N ARG A 12 10.77 22.29 27.79
CA ARG A 12 11.38 21.03 28.26
C ARG A 12 11.33 19.95 27.18
N ASP A 13 10.18 19.76 26.54
CA ASP A 13 10.01 18.71 25.52
C ASP A 13 10.84 19.02 24.26
N TYR A 14 11.00 20.30 23.92
CA TYR A 14 11.93 20.76 22.88
C TYR A 14 13.39 20.50 23.26
N LEU A 15 13.80 20.79 24.49
CA LEU A 15 15.16 20.52 24.96
C LEU A 15 15.46 19.01 25.00
N VAL A 16 14.49 18.18 25.41
CA VAL A 16 14.63 16.72 25.39
C VAL A 16 14.80 16.19 23.97
N THR A 17 14.04 16.71 23.01
CA THR A 17 14.20 16.29 21.59
C THR A 17 15.50 16.76 20.97
N VAL A 18 15.98 17.96 21.32
CA VAL A 18 17.30 18.45 20.88
C VAL A 18 18.42 17.61 21.51
N LEU A 19 18.31 17.28 22.80
CA LEU A 19 19.27 16.43 23.50
C LEU A 19 19.27 15.00 22.95
N GLU A 20 18.10 14.42 22.64
CA GLU A 20 18.04 13.10 22.01
C GLU A 20 18.64 13.10 20.61
N LYS A 21 18.41 14.16 19.82
CA LYS A 21 19.01 14.30 18.49
C LYS A 21 20.52 14.50 18.58
N ALA A 22 21.01 15.29 19.53
CA ALA A 22 22.44 15.47 19.77
C ALA A 22 23.08 14.17 20.27
N LYS A 23 22.41 13.41 21.14
CA LYS A 23 22.87 12.12 21.65
C LYS A 23 22.84 11.04 20.57
N ARG A 24 21.86 11.04 19.66
CA ARG A 24 21.84 10.18 18.47
C ARG A 24 22.91 10.57 17.46
N ALA A 25 23.12 11.86 17.22
CA ALA A 25 24.19 12.33 16.34
C ALA A 25 25.56 11.97 16.90
N GLN A 26 25.78 12.13 18.21
CA GLN A 26 26.99 11.65 18.89
C GLN A 26 27.10 10.12 18.86
N PHE A 27 26.00 9.37 19.00
CA PHE A 27 26.03 7.91 18.90
C PHE A 27 26.38 7.44 17.47
N LEU A 28 25.84 8.12 16.45
CA LEU A 28 26.14 7.82 15.04
C LEU A 28 27.56 8.24 14.65
N ASP A 29 28.03 9.38 15.17
CA ASP A 29 29.43 9.81 15.04
C ASP A 29 30.34 8.83 15.79
N GLU A 30 29.98 8.38 16.99
CA GLU A 30 30.71 7.37 17.76
C GLU A 30 30.73 6.00 17.05
N GLN A 31 29.64 5.59 16.37
CA GLN A 31 29.59 4.40 15.50
C GLN A 31 30.44 4.55 14.24
N ALA A 32 30.43 5.73 13.60
CA ALA A 32 31.24 6.04 12.42
C ALA A 32 32.74 6.21 12.75
N GLN A 33 33.04 6.68 13.98
CA GLN A 33 34.38 6.88 14.51
C GLN A 33 34.88 5.68 15.32
N GLN A 34 34.09 4.61 15.50
CA GLN A 34 34.59 3.40 16.16
C GLN A 34 35.82 2.94 15.37
N PRO A 35 37.02 3.01 15.97
CA PRO A 35 38.19 2.48 15.31
C PRO A 35 37.91 1.00 15.07
N ILE A 36 38.09 0.53 13.82
CA ILE A 36 38.17 -0.90 13.52
C ILE A 36 39.04 -1.50 14.62
N SER A 37 38.45 -2.33 15.49
CA SER A 37 39.14 -2.85 16.67
C SER A 37 40.46 -3.44 16.21
N ARG A 38 41.58 -2.89 16.68
CA ARG A 38 42.95 -3.25 16.23
C ARG A 38 43.37 -4.68 16.64
N THR A 39 42.43 -5.50 17.06
CA THR A 39 42.58 -6.90 17.44
C THR A 39 41.60 -7.71 16.62
N GLY A 40 42.06 -8.20 15.46
CA GLY A 40 41.30 -8.95 14.45
C GLY A 40 41.72 -8.59 13.03
N ASP A 41 41.42 -9.43 12.03
CA ASP A 41 41.63 -9.07 10.62
C ASP A 41 40.69 -7.89 10.26
N PRO A 42 41.20 -6.74 9.79
CA PRO A 42 40.36 -5.59 9.41
C PRO A 42 39.28 -5.94 8.39
N TRP A 43 39.53 -6.95 7.54
CA TRP A 43 38.57 -7.44 6.55
C TRP A 43 37.40 -8.19 7.19
N GLU A 44 37.69 -9.00 8.22
CA GLU A 44 36.67 -9.71 9.00
C GLU A 44 35.76 -8.71 9.73
N THR A 45 36.34 -7.68 10.36
CA THR A 45 35.56 -6.64 11.07
C THR A 45 34.65 -5.87 10.11
N GLY A 46 35.16 -5.51 8.92
CA GLY A 46 34.37 -4.80 7.90
C GLY A 46 33.24 -5.65 7.31
N VAL A 47 33.52 -6.92 6.99
CA VAL A 47 32.50 -7.87 6.50
C VAL A 47 31.39 -8.06 7.54
N ASN A 48 31.75 -8.22 8.81
CA ASN A 48 30.79 -8.40 9.89
C ASN A 48 29.89 -7.17 10.09
N GLN A 49 30.41 -5.95 9.98
CA GLN A 49 29.60 -4.73 10.06
C GLN A 49 28.62 -4.61 8.88
N ILE A 50 29.10 -4.91 7.69
CA ILE A 50 28.32 -4.91 6.45
C ILE A 50 27.19 -5.94 6.48
N GLU A 51 27.48 -7.15 6.95
CA GLU A 51 26.51 -8.22 7.04
C GLU A 51 25.41 -7.89 8.05
N LYS A 52 25.78 -7.30 9.19
CA LYS A 52 24.81 -6.78 10.17
C LYS A 52 23.86 -5.77 9.54
N TYR A 53 24.39 -4.80 8.80
CA TYR A 53 23.59 -3.81 8.10
C TYR A 53 22.60 -4.44 7.11
N ASP A 54 23.09 -5.35 6.25
CA ASP A 54 22.24 -6.06 5.28
C ASP A 54 21.16 -6.91 5.96
N ASN A 55 21.52 -7.52 7.09
CA ASN A 55 20.61 -8.34 7.88
C ASN A 55 19.51 -7.51 8.54
N GLU A 56 19.85 -6.36 9.10
CA GLU A 56 18.87 -5.43 9.67
C GLU A 56 17.94 -4.86 8.60
N LEU A 57 18.49 -4.43 7.47
CA LEU A 57 17.71 -3.93 6.33
C LEU A 57 16.73 -5.00 5.81
N CYS A 58 17.23 -6.21 5.51
CA CYS A 58 16.39 -7.30 5.00
C CYS A 58 15.36 -7.76 6.03
N LYS A 59 15.69 -7.71 7.32
CA LYS A 59 14.74 -8.02 8.40
C LYS A 59 13.59 -7.01 8.41
N GLY A 60 13.89 -5.71 8.37
CA GLY A 60 12.86 -4.66 8.33
C GLY A 60 11.90 -4.81 7.15
N TRP A 61 12.44 -5.06 5.95
CA TRP A 61 11.61 -5.31 4.76
C TRP A 61 10.77 -6.58 4.86
N LYS A 62 11.31 -7.68 5.40
CA LYS A 62 10.55 -8.93 5.60
C LYS A 62 9.41 -8.73 6.60
N GLU A 63 9.65 -8.07 7.72
CA GLU A 63 8.62 -7.76 8.72
C GLU A 63 7.51 -6.87 8.15
N HIS A 64 7.89 -5.88 7.33
CA HIS A 64 6.94 -5.02 6.63
C HIS A 64 6.07 -5.82 5.64
N ILE A 65 6.68 -6.68 4.82
CA ILE A 65 5.96 -7.57 3.90
C ILE A 65 5.03 -8.51 4.66
N ASP A 66 5.49 -9.12 5.76
CA ASP A 66 4.66 -10.05 6.54
C ASP A 66 3.42 -9.38 7.12
N THR A 67 3.58 -8.16 7.65
CA THR A 67 2.45 -7.36 8.12
C THR A 67 1.48 -7.04 6.98
N LEU A 68 2.01 -6.66 5.82
CA LEU A 68 1.22 -6.33 4.63
C LEU A 68 0.46 -7.55 4.09
N LEU A 69 1.09 -8.74 4.08
CA LEU A 69 0.47 -9.98 3.63
C LEU A 69 -0.68 -10.40 4.55
N VAL A 70 -0.53 -10.28 5.87
CA VAL A 70 -1.61 -10.56 6.83
C VAL A 70 -2.80 -9.62 6.59
N PHE A 71 -2.55 -8.33 6.48
CA PHE A 71 -3.62 -7.37 6.18
C PHE A 71 -4.28 -7.64 4.82
N THR A 72 -3.48 -7.95 3.80
CA THR A 72 -3.99 -8.27 2.45
C THR A 72 -4.86 -9.53 2.47
N GLY A 73 -4.51 -10.54 3.27
CA GLY A 73 -5.32 -11.74 3.44
C GLY A 73 -6.69 -11.43 4.06
N LEU A 74 -6.73 -10.63 5.14
CA LEU A 74 -7.98 -10.19 5.77
C LEU A 74 -8.84 -9.36 4.81
N PHE A 75 -8.22 -8.43 4.10
CA PHE A 75 -8.90 -7.61 3.08
C PHE A 75 -9.46 -8.47 1.95
N THR A 76 -8.68 -9.42 1.42
CA THR A 76 -9.10 -10.35 0.37
C THR A 76 -10.28 -11.19 0.82
N ALA A 77 -10.29 -11.69 2.07
CA ALA A 77 -11.42 -12.43 2.62
C ALA A 77 -12.70 -11.58 2.68
N ALA A 78 -12.60 -10.34 3.16
CA ALA A 78 -13.73 -9.41 3.17
C ALA A 78 -14.26 -9.15 1.75
N VAL A 79 -13.39 -8.77 0.81
CA VAL A 79 -13.76 -8.52 -0.60
C VAL A 79 -14.39 -9.76 -1.24
N THR A 80 -13.87 -10.96 -0.94
CA THR A 80 -14.39 -12.23 -1.46
C THR A 80 -15.83 -12.45 -1.01
N ALA A 81 -16.18 -12.16 0.25
CA ALA A 81 -17.55 -12.30 0.75
C ALA A 81 -18.54 -11.45 -0.05
N PHE A 82 -18.19 -10.20 -0.33
CA PHE A 82 -19.01 -9.31 -1.17
C PHE A 82 -19.06 -9.78 -2.63
N THR A 83 -17.92 -10.21 -3.17
CA THR A 83 -17.80 -10.66 -4.57
C THR A 83 -18.63 -11.91 -4.84
N VAL A 84 -18.65 -12.88 -3.91
CA VAL A 84 -19.47 -14.10 -4.04
C VAL A 84 -20.95 -13.74 -4.10
N GLU A 85 -21.39 -12.75 -3.33
CA GLU A 85 -22.78 -12.31 -3.34
C GLU A 85 -23.12 -11.52 -4.62
N SER A 86 -22.32 -10.53 -5.01
CA SER A 86 -22.60 -9.72 -6.20
C SER A 86 -22.46 -10.46 -7.51
N TYR A 87 -21.64 -11.52 -7.56
CA TYR A 87 -21.48 -12.34 -8.76
C TYR A 87 -22.83 -12.90 -9.22
N ARG A 88 -23.73 -13.22 -8.29
CA ARG A 88 -25.08 -13.69 -8.59
C ARG A 88 -25.91 -12.64 -9.32
N TRP A 89 -25.64 -11.34 -9.14
CA TRP A 89 -26.35 -10.26 -9.84
C TRP A 89 -25.98 -10.18 -11.33
N LEU A 90 -24.94 -10.91 -11.76
CA LEU A 90 -24.56 -11.06 -13.17
C LEU A 90 -25.16 -12.33 -13.79
N GLN A 91 -25.96 -13.09 -13.05
CA GLN A 91 -26.62 -14.30 -13.52
C GLN A 91 -28.15 -14.15 -13.46
N PRO A 92 -28.89 -14.86 -14.32
CA PRO A 92 -30.34 -14.94 -14.21
C PRO A 92 -30.74 -15.52 -12.85
N ASN A 93 -31.61 -14.82 -12.14
CA ASN A 93 -32.14 -15.29 -10.86
C ASN A 93 -33.27 -16.30 -11.10
N PRO A 94 -33.12 -17.57 -10.68
CA PRO A 94 -34.15 -18.59 -10.88
C PRO A 94 -35.45 -18.24 -10.15
N SER A 95 -35.39 -17.48 -9.05
CA SER A 95 -36.57 -17.01 -8.34
C SER A 95 -37.37 -16.00 -9.17
N ASP A 96 -36.69 -15.07 -9.85
CA ASP A 96 -37.36 -14.08 -10.69
C ASP A 96 -38.00 -14.73 -11.91
N ILE A 97 -37.32 -15.71 -12.53
CA ILE A 97 -37.88 -16.53 -13.61
C ILE A 97 -39.11 -17.30 -13.10
N SER A 98 -39.03 -17.88 -11.90
CA SER A 98 -40.15 -18.61 -11.30
C SER A 98 -41.35 -17.71 -11.03
N VAL A 99 -41.13 -16.49 -10.49
CA VAL A 99 -42.18 -15.49 -10.28
C VAL A 99 -42.81 -15.05 -11.60
N GLN A 100 -42.00 -14.81 -12.64
CA GLN A 100 -42.52 -14.48 -13.97
C GLN A 100 -43.37 -15.60 -14.57
N LEU A 101 -42.93 -16.86 -14.45
CA LEU A 101 -43.70 -18.02 -14.89
C LEU A 101 -45.00 -18.19 -14.08
N LEU A 102 -44.97 -17.99 -12.76
CA LEU A 102 -46.15 -18.03 -11.91
C LEU A 102 -47.14 -16.93 -12.26
N LEU A 103 -46.67 -15.71 -12.55
CA LEU A 103 -47.51 -14.63 -13.05
C LEU A 103 -48.13 -15.00 -14.40
N GLN A 104 -47.36 -15.55 -15.33
CA GLN A 104 -47.87 -16.01 -16.63
C GLN A 104 -48.96 -17.07 -16.46
N ILE A 105 -48.76 -18.06 -15.59
CA ILE A 105 -49.76 -19.09 -15.27
C ILE A 105 -51.00 -18.44 -14.64
N SER A 106 -50.82 -17.47 -13.72
CA SER A 106 -51.95 -16.78 -13.09
C SER A 106 -52.80 -16.00 -14.09
N TYR A 107 -52.18 -15.35 -15.09
CA TYR A 107 -52.90 -14.65 -16.15
C TYR A 107 -53.66 -15.62 -17.06
N GLN A 108 -53.07 -16.77 -17.41
CA GLN A 108 -53.75 -17.80 -18.20
C GLN A 108 -54.96 -18.40 -17.47
N LEU A 109 -54.85 -18.60 -16.16
CA LEU A 109 -55.97 -19.09 -15.33
C LEU A 109 -57.05 -18.03 -15.13
N SER A 110 -56.70 -16.75 -15.15
CA SER A 110 -57.64 -15.65 -14.92
C SER A 110 -58.54 -15.32 -16.12
N ASP A 111 -58.08 -15.55 -17.36
CA ASP A 111 -58.90 -15.35 -18.55
C ASP A 111 -58.58 -16.42 -19.62
N PRO A 112 -59.45 -17.44 -19.77
CA PRO A 112 -59.23 -18.59 -20.63
C PRO A 112 -59.26 -18.28 -22.13
N ASN A 113 -59.69 -17.08 -22.54
CA ASN A 113 -59.62 -16.63 -23.93
C ASN A 113 -58.29 -15.95 -24.28
N THR A 114 -57.41 -15.73 -23.30
CA THR A 114 -56.13 -15.06 -23.53
C THR A 114 -55.11 -16.05 -24.07
N THR A 115 -54.84 -16.00 -25.37
CA THR A 115 -53.67 -16.66 -25.96
C THR A 115 -52.43 -15.84 -25.62
N VAL A 116 -51.90 -16.04 -24.41
CA VAL A 116 -50.60 -15.49 -24.04
C VAL A 116 -49.56 -16.19 -24.91
N GLN A 117 -49.04 -15.51 -25.93
CA GLN A 117 -47.85 -15.99 -26.64
C GLN A 117 -46.81 -16.33 -25.59
N ALA A 118 -46.22 -17.52 -25.68
CA ALA A 118 -45.03 -17.86 -24.92
C ALA A 118 -43.91 -16.95 -25.42
N ASN A 119 -43.89 -15.71 -24.95
CA ASN A 119 -42.73 -14.85 -25.06
C ASN A 119 -41.64 -15.61 -24.33
N GLY A 120 -40.70 -16.16 -25.10
CA GLY A 120 -39.52 -16.83 -24.55
C GLY A 120 -38.93 -15.95 -23.46
N VAL A 121 -38.52 -16.58 -22.36
CA VAL A 121 -37.90 -15.91 -21.20
C VAL A 121 -36.99 -14.80 -21.72
N ALA A 122 -37.31 -13.55 -21.39
CA ALA A 122 -36.60 -12.39 -21.92
C ALA A 122 -35.09 -12.57 -21.72
N ASP A 123 -34.30 -12.26 -22.75
CA ASP A 123 -32.85 -12.39 -22.68
C ASP A 123 -32.32 -11.63 -21.46
N PHE A 124 -31.65 -12.36 -20.57
CA PHE A 124 -31.15 -11.80 -19.33
C PHE A 124 -30.14 -10.67 -19.62
N SER A 125 -30.44 -9.48 -19.14
CA SER A 125 -29.55 -8.33 -19.21
C SER A 125 -29.29 -7.80 -17.80
N SER A 126 -28.03 -7.83 -17.38
CA SER A 126 -27.63 -7.34 -16.06
C SER A 126 -27.68 -5.81 -16.00
N SER A 127 -28.18 -5.27 -14.89
CA SER A 127 -28.20 -3.82 -14.64
C SER A 127 -26.80 -3.21 -14.75
N HIS A 128 -26.72 -2.00 -15.29
CA HIS A 128 -25.46 -1.26 -15.42
C HIS A 128 -24.78 -1.03 -14.05
N THR A 129 -25.57 -0.84 -13.00
CA THR A 129 -25.07 -0.70 -11.62
C THR A 129 -24.41 -1.99 -11.13
N SER A 130 -25.08 -3.14 -11.32
CA SER A 130 -24.55 -4.45 -10.94
C SER A 130 -23.23 -4.76 -11.66
N ARG A 131 -23.11 -4.39 -12.94
CA ARG A 131 -21.86 -4.54 -13.71
C ARG A 131 -20.74 -3.68 -13.14
N ARG A 132 -20.99 -2.40 -12.84
CA ARG A 132 -19.98 -1.47 -12.28
C ARG A 132 -19.46 -1.94 -10.92
N ILE A 133 -20.36 -2.31 -10.01
CA ILE A 133 -20.00 -2.83 -8.67
C ILE A 133 -19.13 -4.09 -8.80
N ASN A 134 -19.56 -5.06 -9.61
CA ASN A 134 -18.77 -6.28 -9.82
C ASN A 134 -17.39 -6.00 -10.40
N VAL A 135 -17.28 -5.08 -11.39
CA VAL A 135 -15.96 -4.69 -11.93
C VAL A 135 -15.06 -4.14 -10.83
N PHE A 136 -15.54 -3.26 -9.96
CA PHE A 136 -14.75 -2.72 -8.86
C PHE A 136 -14.30 -3.78 -7.86
N TRP A 137 -15.19 -4.69 -7.47
CA TRP A 137 -14.87 -5.73 -6.49
C TRP A 137 -13.97 -6.83 -7.04
N PHE A 138 -14.20 -7.30 -8.28
CA PHE A 138 -13.29 -8.24 -8.93
C PHE A 138 -11.91 -7.63 -9.17
N LEU A 139 -11.82 -6.36 -9.59
CA LEU A 139 -10.54 -5.70 -9.79
C LEU A 139 -9.81 -5.50 -8.45
N SER A 140 -10.53 -5.10 -7.40
CA SER A 140 -9.98 -5.03 -6.04
C SER A 140 -9.41 -6.38 -5.58
N LEU A 141 -10.17 -7.47 -5.79
CA LEU A 141 -9.75 -8.82 -5.43
C LEU A 141 -8.51 -9.25 -6.21
N ALA A 142 -8.47 -8.99 -7.52
CA ALA A 142 -7.33 -9.32 -8.36
C ALA A 142 -6.07 -8.56 -7.92
N LEU A 143 -6.16 -7.26 -7.65
CA LEU A 143 -5.04 -6.45 -7.21
C LEU A 143 -4.53 -6.87 -5.81
N SER A 144 -5.42 -7.25 -4.89
CA SER A 144 -4.99 -7.76 -3.58
C SER A 144 -4.24 -9.09 -3.70
N LEU A 145 -4.72 -10.01 -4.54
CA LEU A 145 -4.01 -11.27 -4.80
C LEU A 145 -2.66 -11.06 -5.50
N MET A 146 -2.59 -10.13 -6.47
CA MET A 146 -1.32 -9.75 -7.09
C MET A 146 -0.32 -9.18 -6.08
N THR A 147 -0.80 -8.38 -5.13
CA THR A 147 0.02 -7.86 -4.02
C THR A 147 0.62 -9.00 -3.19
N VAL A 148 -0.15 -10.06 -2.91
CA VAL A 148 0.35 -11.25 -2.21
C VAL A 148 1.45 -11.95 -2.99
N VAL A 149 1.23 -12.21 -4.29
CA VAL A 149 2.20 -12.89 -5.15
C VAL A 149 3.51 -12.10 -5.23
N ILE A 150 3.44 -10.79 -5.48
CA ILE A 150 4.63 -9.92 -5.55
C ILE A 150 5.33 -9.87 -4.19
N GLY A 151 4.58 -9.80 -3.08
CA GLY A 151 5.14 -9.82 -1.73
C GLY A 151 5.93 -11.10 -1.43
N ILE A 152 5.41 -12.26 -1.83
CA ILE A 152 6.10 -13.55 -1.70
C ILE A 152 7.39 -13.57 -2.54
N LEU A 153 7.35 -13.11 -3.79
CA LEU A 153 8.53 -13.01 -4.66
C LEU A 153 9.60 -12.10 -4.04
N CYS A 154 9.20 -10.95 -3.49
CA CYS A 154 10.11 -10.06 -2.80
C CYS A 154 10.80 -10.76 -1.61
N LYS A 155 10.07 -11.55 -0.80
CA LYS A 155 10.69 -12.34 0.28
C LYS A 155 11.71 -13.35 -0.25
N GLN A 156 11.45 -13.96 -1.41
CA GLN A 156 12.39 -14.89 -2.04
C GLN A 156 13.67 -14.17 -2.48
N TRP A 157 13.55 -13.00 -3.12
CA TRP A 157 14.71 -12.20 -3.51
C TRP A 157 15.54 -11.76 -2.31
N LEU A 158 14.91 -11.32 -1.23
CA LEU A 158 15.60 -10.95 0.01
C LEU A 158 16.31 -12.14 0.66
N ARG A 159 15.71 -13.33 0.58
CA ARG A 159 16.35 -14.56 1.09
C ARG A 159 17.59 -14.92 0.26
N GLU A 160 17.52 -14.82 -1.06
CA GLU A 160 18.68 -15.12 -1.93
C GLU A 160 19.77 -14.06 -1.77
N TYR A 161 19.40 -12.79 -1.56
CA TYR A 161 20.36 -11.71 -1.27
C TYR A 161 21.20 -12.03 -0.03
N GLN A 162 20.55 -12.44 1.08
CA GLN A 162 21.19 -12.80 2.36
C GLN A 162 21.85 -14.19 2.38
N LYS A 163 21.85 -14.92 1.27
CA LYS A 163 22.42 -16.27 1.25
C LYS A 163 23.93 -16.18 1.43
N ASP A 164 24.40 -16.56 2.62
CA ASP A 164 25.80 -16.53 2.95
C ASP A 164 26.58 -17.55 2.10
N PRO A 165 27.51 -17.10 1.24
CA PRO A 165 28.39 -18.01 0.54
C PRO A 165 29.52 -18.41 1.50
N SER A 166 29.75 -19.71 1.69
CA SER A 166 30.92 -20.22 2.43
C SER A 166 32.22 -19.97 1.65
N LEU A 167 32.57 -18.70 1.47
CA LEU A 167 33.68 -18.19 0.68
C LEU A 167 34.67 -17.43 1.59
N PRO A 168 35.93 -17.28 1.16
CA PRO A 168 36.88 -16.38 1.83
C PRO A 168 36.34 -14.94 1.89
N TYR A 169 36.64 -14.20 2.97
CA TYR A 169 36.09 -12.86 3.25
C TYR A 169 36.15 -11.87 2.07
N ARG A 170 37.23 -11.88 1.28
CA ARG A 170 37.37 -11.00 0.10
C ARG A 170 36.42 -11.37 -1.03
N GLU A 171 36.26 -12.66 -1.29
CA GLU A 171 35.36 -13.16 -2.34
C GLU A 171 33.90 -13.01 -1.91
N ALA A 172 33.59 -13.26 -0.63
CA ALA A 172 32.28 -13.01 -0.05
C ALA A 172 31.87 -11.53 -0.17
N LEU A 173 32.79 -10.61 0.14
CA LEU A 173 32.54 -9.17 0.01
C LEU A 173 32.32 -8.75 -1.45
N ALA A 174 33.13 -9.25 -2.38
CA ALA A 174 32.97 -8.97 -3.80
C ALA A 174 31.62 -9.49 -4.35
N LEU A 175 31.22 -10.69 -3.95
CA LEU A 175 29.93 -11.27 -4.35
C LEU A 175 28.76 -10.49 -3.75
N ARG A 176 28.86 -10.07 -2.48
CA ARG A 176 27.85 -9.22 -1.82
C ARG A 176 27.70 -7.88 -2.55
N GLN A 177 28.80 -7.25 -2.91
CA GLN A 177 28.77 -5.99 -3.67
C GLN A 177 28.08 -6.16 -5.03
N LEU A 178 28.38 -7.23 -5.76
CA LEU A 178 27.71 -7.54 -7.03
C LEU A 178 26.21 -7.77 -6.85
N ARG A 179 25.80 -8.46 -5.78
CA ARG A 179 24.38 -8.64 -5.44
C ARG A 179 23.72 -7.32 -5.06
N TYR A 180 24.38 -6.46 -4.30
CA TYR A 180 23.88 -5.14 -3.93
C TYR A 180 23.67 -4.25 -5.16
N GLU A 181 24.65 -4.18 -6.05
CA GLU A 181 24.56 -3.44 -7.31
C GLU A 181 23.46 -3.99 -8.21
N SER A 182 23.28 -5.31 -8.26
CA SER A 182 22.17 -5.94 -8.97
C SER A 182 20.82 -5.59 -8.30
N PHE A 183 20.73 -5.68 -6.98
CA PHE A 183 19.51 -5.37 -6.23
C PHE A 183 19.04 -3.93 -6.48
N GLU A 184 19.99 -3.01 -6.60
CA GLU A 184 19.76 -1.60 -6.93
C GLU A 184 19.42 -1.40 -8.42
N ALA A 185 20.19 -2.00 -9.33
CA ALA A 185 19.96 -1.89 -10.78
C ALA A 185 18.57 -2.43 -11.19
N TRP A 186 18.10 -3.48 -10.53
CA TRP A 186 16.77 -4.07 -10.74
C TRP A 186 15.67 -3.40 -9.91
N ARG A 187 16.01 -2.35 -9.15
CA ARG A 187 15.06 -1.51 -8.38
C ARG A 187 14.17 -2.32 -7.43
N VAL A 188 14.72 -3.34 -6.79
CA VAL A 188 13.94 -4.23 -5.90
C VAL A 188 13.31 -3.46 -4.74
N ARG A 189 14.02 -2.45 -4.22
CA ARG A 189 13.52 -1.54 -3.17
C ARG A 189 12.30 -0.74 -3.62
N ASP A 190 12.26 -0.32 -4.87
CA ASP A 190 11.10 0.39 -5.40
C ASP A 190 9.90 -0.55 -5.54
N ILE A 191 10.11 -1.80 -5.98
CA ILE A 191 9.06 -2.81 -6.05
C ILE A 191 8.46 -3.04 -4.65
N LEU A 192 9.30 -3.21 -3.63
CA LEU A 192 8.88 -3.33 -2.23
C LEU A 192 8.04 -2.12 -1.77
N ALA A 193 8.46 -0.91 -2.14
CA ALA A 193 7.74 0.32 -1.84
C ALA A 193 6.40 0.46 -2.58
N THR A 194 6.19 -0.26 -3.70
CA THR A 194 4.91 -0.27 -4.43
C THR A 194 3.86 -1.22 -3.86
N LEU A 195 4.25 -2.23 -3.07
CA LEU A 195 3.30 -3.20 -2.49
C LEU A 195 2.16 -2.52 -1.69
N PRO A 196 2.44 -1.57 -0.77
CA PRO A 196 1.38 -0.85 -0.06
C PRO A 196 0.49 -0.03 -0.99
N LEU A 197 1.03 0.51 -2.09
CA LEU A 197 0.26 1.32 -3.04
C LEU A 197 -0.74 0.46 -3.80
N LEU A 198 -0.34 -0.74 -4.24
CA LEU A 198 -1.21 -1.67 -4.96
C LEU A 198 -2.41 -2.08 -4.08
N LEU A 199 -2.14 -2.36 -2.81
CA LEU A 199 -3.16 -2.67 -1.81
C LEU A 199 -4.08 -1.46 -1.52
N GLN A 200 -3.55 -0.24 -1.48
CA GLN A 200 -4.36 0.96 -1.32
C GLN A 200 -5.29 1.18 -2.51
N VAL A 201 -4.81 0.98 -3.74
CA VAL A 201 -5.66 1.05 -4.94
C VAL A 201 -6.78 0.01 -4.88
N ALA A 202 -6.46 -1.21 -4.47
CA ALA A 202 -7.47 -2.25 -4.25
C ALA A 202 -8.52 -1.81 -3.21
N LEU A 203 -8.08 -1.25 -2.07
CA LEU A 203 -8.97 -0.74 -1.04
C LEU A 203 -9.89 0.39 -1.55
N VAL A 204 -9.37 1.33 -2.34
CA VAL A 204 -10.17 2.41 -2.93
C VAL A 204 -11.23 1.85 -3.88
N LEU A 205 -10.88 0.88 -4.72
CA LEU A 205 -11.84 0.22 -5.61
C LEU A 205 -12.94 -0.50 -4.83
N PHE A 206 -12.57 -1.24 -3.79
CA PHE A 206 -13.55 -1.91 -2.92
C PHE A 206 -14.53 -0.91 -2.28
N LEU A 207 -14.00 0.15 -1.66
CA LEU A 207 -14.82 1.20 -1.05
C LEU A 207 -15.71 1.92 -2.07
N SER A 208 -15.22 2.14 -3.29
CA SER A 208 -16.02 2.73 -4.37
C SER A 208 -17.21 1.85 -4.75
N GLY A 209 -17.01 0.53 -4.83
CA GLY A 209 -18.11 -0.42 -5.05
C GLY A 209 -19.11 -0.46 -3.88
N ILE A 210 -18.62 -0.36 -2.63
CA ILE A 210 -19.50 -0.24 -1.44
C ILE A 210 -20.34 1.04 -1.51
N MET A 211 -19.75 2.16 -1.91
CA MET A 211 -20.50 3.41 -2.09
C MET A 211 -21.58 3.28 -3.16
N ASP A 212 -21.24 2.78 -4.36
CA ASP A 212 -22.20 2.59 -5.47
C ASP A 212 -23.35 1.65 -5.04
N LEU A 213 -23.04 0.60 -4.27
CA LEU A 213 -24.05 -0.29 -3.68
C LEU A 213 -24.98 0.45 -2.72
N LEU A 214 -24.42 1.12 -1.70
CA LEU A 214 -25.24 1.75 -0.65
C LEU A 214 -26.15 2.83 -1.23
N TRP A 215 -25.64 3.64 -2.17
CA TRP A 215 -26.44 4.66 -2.85
C TRP A 215 -27.58 4.06 -3.69
N SER A 216 -27.45 2.82 -4.16
CA SER A 216 -28.52 2.10 -4.86
C SER A 216 -29.58 1.49 -3.93
N LEU A 217 -29.27 1.31 -2.64
CA LEU A 217 -30.15 0.67 -1.66
C LEU A 217 -30.87 1.69 -0.76
N ASP A 218 -30.11 2.54 -0.06
CA ASP A 218 -30.66 3.50 0.88
C ASP A 218 -29.76 4.74 1.02
N SER A 219 -30.31 5.91 0.73
CA SER A 219 -29.55 7.17 0.72
C SER A 219 -29.09 7.63 2.11
N VAL A 220 -29.81 7.26 3.18
CA VAL A 220 -29.45 7.68 4.55
C VAL A 220 -28.23 6.89 5.02
N VAL A 221 -28.25 5.57 4.86
CA VAL A 221 -27.11 4.71 5.19
C VAL A 221 -25.91 5.07 4.31
N ALA A 222 -26.13 5.33 3.02
CA ALA A 222 -25.07 5.74 2.10
C ALA A 222 -24.40 7.04 2.51
N ALA A 223 -25.17 8.06 2.90
CA ALA A 223 -24.62 9.35 3.31
C ALA A 223 -23.73 9.23 4.56
N ILE A 224 -24.18 8.47 5.56
CA ILE A 224 -23.41 8.27 6.80
C ILE A 224 -22.09 7.55 6.51
N VAL A 225 -22.13 6.43 5.78
CA VAL A 225 -20.91 5.66 5.46
C VAL A 225 -19.96 6.45 4.58
N THR A 226 -20.49 7.18 3.58
CA THR A 226 -19.67 8.05 2.71
C THR A 226 -18.95 9.13 3.52
N SER A 227 -19.59 9.72 4.54
CA SER A 227 -18.96 10.72 5.41
C SER A 227 -17.73 10.16 6.13
N PHE A 228 -17.81 8.93 6.68
CA PHE A 228 -16.67 8.29 7.34
C PHE A 228 -15.54 7.97 6.35
N ILE A 229 -15.88 7.48 5.16
CA ILE A 229 -14.91 7.17 4.10
C ILE A 229 -14.17 8.45 3.68
N VAL A 230 -14.89 9.53 3.39
CA VAL A 230 -14.32 10.81 2.97
C VAL A 230 -13.42 11.38 4.07
N LEU A 231 -13.83 11.34 5.33
CA LEU A 231 -13.00 11.79 6.45
C LEU A 231 -11.68 10.99 6.53
N GLY A 232 -11.75 9.67 6.37
CA GLY A 232 -10.55 8.82 6.33
C GLY A 232 -9.62 9.20 5.18
N PHE A 233 -10.15 9.36 3.97
CA PHE A 233 -9.37 9.81 2.81
C PHE A 233 -8.77 11.19 3.02
N LEU A 234 -9.49 12.13 3.64
CA LEU A 234 -8.96 13.46 3.94
C LEU A 234 -7.75 13.40 4.87
N VAL A 235 -7.75 12.52 5.88
CA VAL A 235 -6.59 12.31 6.76
C VAL A 235 -5.39 11.75 5.97
N VAL A 236 -5.63 10.80 5.06
CA VAL A 236 -4.58 10.24 4.20
C VAL A 236 -4.02 11.30 3.24
N VAL A 237 -4.89 12.09 2.61
CA VAL A 237 -4.47 13.21 1.73
C VAL A 237 -3.72 14.27 2.52
N ALA A 238 -4.19 14.63 3.73
CA ALA A 238 -3.48 15.58 4.58
C ALA A 238 -2.08 15.07 4.91
N THR A 239 -1.94 13.82 5.36
CA THR A 239 -0.63 13.25 5.72
C THR A 239 0.31 13.03 4.53
N THR A 240 -0.21 12.89 3.31
CA THR A 240 0.61 12.74 2.08
C THR A 240 0.97 14.08 1.42
N VAL A 241 0.07 15.06 1.42
CA VAL A 241 0.24 16.35 0.74
C VAL A 241 0.93 17.38 1.63
N LEU A 242 0.71 17.37 2.95
CA LEU A 242 1.31 18.32 3.88
C LEU A 242 2.86 18.32 3.83
N PRO A 243 3.54 17.17 3.76
CA PRO A 243 5.01 17.13 3.59
C PRO A 243 5.46 17.75 2.27
N CYS A 244 4.72 17.52 1.18
CA CYS A 244 5.01 18.10 -0.13
C CYS A 244 4.85 19.63 -0.11
N LEU A 245 3.76 20.14 0.48
CA LEU A 245 3.51 21.58 0.60
C LEU A 245 4.54 22.28 1.47
N VAL A 246 4.94 21.66 2.60
CA VAL A 246 5.97 22.21 3.49
C VAL A 246 7.34 22.21 2.80
N HIS A 247 7.67 21.15 2.06
CA HIS A 247 8.90 21.07 1.29
C HIS A 247 8.98 22.16 0.21
N LEU A 248 7.90 22.36 -0.55
CA LEU A 248 7.81 23.38 -1.60
C LEU A 248 7.82 24.80 -1.02
N ARG A 249 7.14 25.03 0.12
CA ARG A 249 7.07 26.34 0.79
C ARG A 249 8.39 26.76 1.44
N ASN A 250 9.15 25.82 2.01
CA ASN A 250 10.38 26.11 2.76
C ASN A 250 11.66 25.91 1.93
N GLY A 251 11.54 25.70 0.60
CA GLY A 251 12.70 25.55 -0.30
C GLY A 251 13.63 24.39 0.08
N GLY A 252 13.08 23.28 0.59
CA GLY A 252 13.85 22.09 0.93
C GLY A 252 14.74 22.17 2.19
N ARG A 253 14.65 23.23 3.01
CA ARG A 253 15.53 23.44 4.17
C ARG A 253 15.15 22.69 5.46
N LEU A 254 13.94 22.12 5.55
CA LEU A 254 13.56 21.28 6.69
C LEU A 254 13.25 19.83 6.23
N PRO A 255 13.91 18.81 6.79
CA PRO A 255 13.51 17.42 6.59
C PRO A 255 12.15 17.20 7.25
N CYS A 256 11.11 17.00 6.44
CA CYS A 256 9.76 16.75 6.92
C CYS A 256 9.71 15.40 7.65
N ALA A 257 9.13 15.37 8.85
CA ALA A 257 9.07 14.19 9.72
C ALA A 257 8.13 13.08 9.20
N TYR A 258 7.18 13.42 8.33
CA TYR A 258 6.25 12.47 7.69
C TYR A 258 6.81 12.03 6.34
N ARG A 259 7.84 11.19 6.37
CA ARG A 259 8.45 10.63 5.15
C ARG A 259 7.89 9.22 4.94
N SER A 260 6.74 9.13 4.27
CA SER A 260 6.16 7.85 3.86
C SER A 260 6.48 7.57 2.38
N PRO A 261 6.55 6.30 1.94
CA PRO A 261 6.71 5.95 0.53
C PRO A 261 5.64 6.61 -0.37
N GLN A 262 4.43 6.79 0.16
CA GLN A 262 3.29 7.43 -0.52
C GLN A 262 3.52 8.93 -0.75
N SER A 263 4.06 9.63 0.25
CA SER A 263 4.43 11.05 0.12
C SER A 263 5.54 11.26 -0.91
N TRP A 264 6.49 10.33 -1.02
CA TRP A 264 7.57 10.38 -2.01
C TRP A 264 7.07 10.10 -3.42
N ALA A 265 6.23 9.07 -3.60
CA ALA A 265 5.59 8.79 -4.88
C ALA A 265 4.73 9.99 -5.35
N PHE A 266 4.00 10.63 -4.43
CA PHE A 266 3.24 11.83 -4.71
C PHE A 266 4.13 13.04 -5.05
N LEU A 267 5.25 13.23 -4.35
CA LEU A 267 6.24 14.26 -4.66
C LEU A 267 6.86 14.03 -6.05
N GLN A 268 7.21 12.79 -6.38
CA GLN A 268 7.75 12.43 -7.69
C GLN A 268 6.72 12.69 -8.81
N ALA A 269 5.46 12.31 -8.59
CA ALA A 269 4.38 12.56 -9.53
C ALA A 269 4.08 14.05 -9.71
N THR A 270 4.04 14.82 -8.63
CA THR A 270 3.82 16.28 -8.69
C THR A 270 5.01 17.01 -9.31
N LEU A 271 6.25 16.63 -9.01
CA LEU A 271 7.44 17.16 -9.67
C LEU A 271 7.49 16.79 -11.17
N PHE A 272 7.07 15.58 -11.52
CA PHE A 272 6.98 15.14 -12.92
C PHE A 272 5.91 15.93 -13.70
N LEU A 273 4.76 16.19 -13.08
CA LEU A 273 3.69 17.02 -13.65
C LEU A 273 4.09 18.50 -13.75
N LEU A 274 4.81 19.04 -12.77
CA LEU A 274 5.25 20.44 -12.75
C LEU A 274 6.45 20.71 -13.69
N HIS A 275 7.34 19.74 -13.87
CA HIS A 275 8.57 19.91 -14.65
C HIS A 275 8.56 19.18 -16.01
N GLY A 276 7.37 18.95 -16.58
CA GLY A 276 7.10 18.33 -17.89
C GLY A 276 8.34 18.09 -18.76
N PHE A 277 8.70 16.81 -18.90
CA PHE A 277 9.72 16.29 -19.82
C PHE A 277 11.14 16.85 -19.74
N LYS A 278 11.55 17.56 -18.68
CA LYS A 278 12.99 17.80 -18.45
C LYS A 278 13.56 16.65 -17.65
N LYS A 279 14.18 15.69 -18.36
CA LYS A 279 14.96 14.57 -17.81
C LYS A 279 16.05 15.09 -16.87
N GLN A 280 15.71 15.29 -15.60
CA GLN A 280 16.69 15.51 -14.56
C GLN A 280 17.07 14.16 -13.99
N HIS A 281 18.34 13.82 -14.18
CA HIS A 281 19.03 12.74 -13.50
C HIS A 281 19.05 13.11 -12.01
N VAL A 282 18.01 12.74 -11.27
CA VAL A 282 18.03 12.75 -9.81
C VAL A 282 18.98 11.65 -9.41
N ARG A 283 20.24 12.03 -9.21
CA ARG A 283 21.32 11.19 -8.70
C ARG A 283 20.85 10.57 -7.39
N GLY A 284 21.13 9.27 -7.24
CA GLY A 284 20.59 8.40 -6.21
C GLY A 284 21.15 8.67 -4.81
N ASP A 285 20.89 9.85 -4.26
CA ASP A 285 21.24 10.21 -2.88
C ASP A 285 20.06 9.94 -1.91
N TRP A 286 19.09 9.13 -2.32
CA TRP A 286 17.92 8.79 -1.50
C TRP A 286 18.01 7.42 -0.82
N LEU A 287 19.03 6.61 -1.15
CA LEU A 287 19.24 5.27 -0.61
C LEU A 287 20.34 5.17 0.45
N SER A 288 20.99 6.28 0.77
CA SER A 288 22.07 6.36 1.77
C SER A 288 21.60 6.66 3.19
N ILE A 289 20.28 6.66 3.45
CA ILE A 289 19.74 6.90 4.81
C ILE A 289 18.54 5.97 5.08
N GLU A 290 18.75 4.68 4.86
CA GLU A 290 18.31 3.67 5.83
C GLU A 290 19.62 3.13 6.41
N THR A 291 20.11 3.80 7.45
CA THR A 291 21.10 3.30 8.42
C THR A 291 20.50 3.39 9.80
#